data_AF-A0A285FTH1-F1
#
_entry.id   AF-A0A285FTH1-F1
#
_cell.length_a   1.000
_cell.length_b   1.000
_cell.length_c   1.000
_cell.angle_alpha   90.00
_cell.angle_beta   90.00
_cell.angle_gamma   90.00
#
_symmetry.space_group_name_H-M   'P 1'
#
loop_
_entity.id
_entity.type
_entity.pdbx_description
1 polymer ?
#
loop_
_entity_poly.entity_id
_entity_poly.type
_entity_poly.pdbx_seq_one_letter_code
_entity_poly.pdbx_strand_id
1 'polypeptide(L)'
;MEDGQICYTIGYGNSIFNEFLNRLQDNSIKIVVDVRSYPQSQRPEYNAENLEVKLPENEIAYYHYPLLGGMGKRSYIEYMESAGFRKEFAIYYTR
;
A
#
# COMPACT_ATOMS: atom_id res chain seq x y z
N MET A 1 -7.17 25.41 5.37
CA MET A 1 -7.60 24.05 4.98
C MET A 1 -7.10 23.18 6.11
N GLU A 2 -7.95 22.40 6.76
CA GLU A 2 -7.46 21.46 7.78
C GLU A 2 -6.37 20.60 7.12
N ASP A 3 -5.20 20.50 7.76
CA ASP A 3 -4.10 19.61 7.33
C ASP A 3 -4.56 18.17 7.50
N GLY A 4 -5.47 17.73 6.64
CA GLY A 4 -5.86 16.35 6.51
C GLY A 4 -4.65 15.56 6.02
N GLN A 5 -4.39 14.41 6.64
CA GLN A 5 -3.40 13.48 6.13
C GLN A 5 -3.75 13.11 4.69
N ILE A 6 -2.85 13.41 3.75
CA ILE A 6 -3.05 13.13 2.32
C ILE A 6 -2.56 11.70 2.04
N CYS A 7 -3.45 10.86 1.52
CA CYS A 7 -3.11 9.56 0.99
C CYS A 7 -3.22 9.56 -0.53
N TYR A 8 -2.23 8.96 -1.20
CA TYR A 8 -2.23 8.75 -2.65
C TYR A 8 -2.49 7.28 -2.96
N THR A 9 -3.12 7.02 -4.11
CA THR A 9 -3.30 5.67 -4.63
C THR A 9 -2.43 5.48 -5.86
N ILE A 10 -1.77 4.32 -5.97
CA ILE A 10 -1.01 3.95 -7.15
C ILE A 10 -1.31 2.51 -7.56
N GLY A 11 -1.51 2.30 -8.85
CA GLY A 11 -1.50 0.99 -9.48
C GLY A 11 -0.33 0.87 -10.44
N TYR A 12 0.19 -0.34 -10.63
CA TYR A 12 1.33 -0.57 -11.52
C TYR A 12 0.94 -0.94 -12.96
N GLY A 13 -0.28 -1.42 -13.22
CA GLY A 13 -0.78 -1.70 -14.58
C GLY A 13 0.25 -2.40 -15.48
N ASN A 14 0.51 -1.81 -16.65
CA ASN A 14 1.55 -2.25 -17.60
C ASN A 14 2.93 -1.60 -17.35
N SER A 15 3.05 -0.70 -16.37
CA SER A 15 4.29 0.04 -16.13
C SER A 15 5.40 -0.86 -15.61
N ILE A 16 6.61 -0.74 -16.15
CA ILE A 16 7.80 -1.40 -15.59
C ILE A 16 8.15 -0.82 -14.22
N PHE A 17 8.94 -1.55 -13.43
CA PHE A 17 9.27 -1.16 -12.06
C PHE A 17 9.85 0.27 -11.98
N ASN A 18 10.73 0.65 -12.91
CA ASN A 18 11.34 1.99 -12.91
C ASN A 18 10.32 3.11 -13.12
N GLU A 19 9.31 2.91 -13.96
CA GLU A 19 8.23 3.89 -14.14
C GLU A 19 7.32 3.99 -12.91
N PHE A 20 7.11 2.87 -12.22
CA PHE A 20 6.42 2.88 -10.93
C PHE A 20 7.24 3.63 -9.87
N LEU A 21 8.53 3.35 -9.77
CA LEU A 21 9.45 4.01 -8.85
C LEU A 21 9.55 5.52 -9.11
N ASN A 22 9.70 5.94 -10.37
CA ASN A 22 9.76 7.35 -10.73
C ASN A 22 8.49 8.08 -10.28
N ARG A 23 7.31 7.50 -10.49
CA ARG A 23 6.04 8.11 -10.01
C ARG A 23 6.01 8.30 -8.49
N LEU A 24 6.58 7.36 -7.72
CA LEU A 24 6.69 7.53 -6.27
C LEU A 24 7.64 8.67 -5.92
N GLN A 25 8.81 8.73 -6.56
CA GLN A 25 9.84 9.75 -6.31
C GLN A 25 9.39 11.16 -6.74
N ASP A 26 8.77 11.29 -7.91
CA ASP A 26 8.23 12.54 -8.44
C ASP A 26 7.17 13.16 -7.51
N ASN A 27 6.45 12.31 -6.77
CA ASN A 27 5.46 12.72 -5.76
C ASN A 27 6.02 12.70 -4.33
N SER A 28 7.34 12.55 -4.16
CA SER A 28 8.01 12.50 -2.85
C SER A 28 7.42 11.48 -1.89
N ILE A 29 6.89 10.37 -2.41
CA ILE A 29 6.32 9.30 -1.60
C ILE A 29 7.45 8.56 -0.88
N LYS A 30 7.36 8.48 0.44
CA LYS A 30 8.33 7.79 1.30
C LYS A 30 7.81 6.47 1.89
N ILE A 31 6.51 6.21 1.78
CA ILE A 31 5.87 5.02 2.32
C ILE A 31 4.90 4.47 1.29
N VAL A 32 5.05 3.20 0.97
CA VAL A 32 4.09 2.41 0.20
C VAL A 32 3.41 1.43 1.15
N VAL A 33 2.09 1.53 1.23
CA VAL A 33 1.26 0.58 1.95
C VAL A 33 0.57 -0.34 0.94
N ASP A 34 0.91 -1.61 0.97
CA ASP A 34 0.24 -2.65 0.20
C ASP A 34 -0.92 -3.23 0.99
N VAL A 35 -2.15 -3.01 0.49
CA VAL A 35 -3.38 -3.50 1.11
C VAL A 35 -3.93 -4.77 0.42
N ARG A 36 -3.17 -5.39 -0.49
CA ARG A 36 -3.59 -6.61 -1.19
C ARG A 36 -3.70 -7.77 -0.21
N SER A 37 -4.82 -8.47 -0.18
CA SER A 37 -4.98 -9.69 0.64
C SER A 37 -3.96 -10.78 0.26
N TYR A 38 -3.59 -10.85 -1.02
CA TYR A 38 -2.53 -11.71 -1.54
C TYR A 38 -1.56 -10.85 -2.37
N PRO A 39 -0.38 -10.49 -1.85
CA PRO A 39 0.52 -9.55 -2.51
C PRO A 39 1.41 -10.23 -3.56
N GLN A 40 0.89 -11.28 -4.22
CA GLN A 40 1.52 -11.92 -5.37
C GLN A 40 1.01 -11.32 -6.67
N SER A 41 1.91 -11.17 -7.63
CA SER A 41 1.68 -10.60 -8.94
C SER A 41 2.16 -11.56 -10.02
N GLN A 42 1.51 -11.55 -11.17
CA GLN A 42 2.03 -12.21 -12.38
C GLN A 42 3.34 -11.57 -12.86
N ARG A 43 3.62 -10.35 -12.40
CA ARG A 43 4.83 -9.58 -12.66
C ARG A 43 5.72 -9.67 -11.43
N PRO A 44 6.78 -10.51 -11.44
CA PRO A 44 7.55 -10.84 -10.24
C PRO A 44 8.07 -9.62 -9.49
N GLU A 45 8.43 -8.55 -10.20
CA GLU A 45 8.92 -7.30 -9.62
C GLU A 45 7.94 -6.61 -8.65
N TYR A 46 6.65 -6.96 -8.71
CA TYR A 46 5.59 -6.44 -7.83
C TYR A 46 5.09 -7.46 -6.80
N ASN A 47 5.79 -8.59 -6.65
CA ASN A 47 5.56 -9.47 -5.50
C ASN A 47 6.08 -8.81 -4.23
N ALA A 48 5.41 -9.06 -3.09
CA ALA A 48 5.82 -8.50 -1.79
C ALA A 48 7.31 -8.68 -1.52
N GLU A 49 7.87 -9.87 -1.78
CA GLU A 49 9.27 -10.17 -1.47
C GLU A 49 10.24 -9.29 -2.27
N ASN A 50 9.86 -8.89 -3.49
CA ASN A 50 10.64 -7.97 -4.31
C ASN A 50 10.43 -6.50 -3.91
N LEU A 51 9.20 -6.12 -3.53
CA LEU A 51 8.91 -4.76 -3.07
C LEU A 51 9.57 -4.46 -1.72
N GLU A 52 9.62 -5.45 -0.81
CA GLU A 52 10.32 -5.38 0.48
C GLU A 52 11.82 -5.12 0.34
N VAL A 53 12.42 -5.49 -0.78
CA VAL A 53 13.85 -5.24 -1.06
C VAL A 53 14.03 -3.94 -1.85
N LYS A 54 13.36 -3.82 -2.99
CA LYS A 54 13.63 -2.75 -3.96
C LYS A 54 13.16 -1.38 -3.51
N LEU A 55 12.07 -1.28 -2.74
CA LEU A 55 11.58 0.02 -2.26
C LEU A 55 12.53 0.60 -1.21
N PRO A 56 12.98 -0.15 -0.18
CA PRO A 56 13.96 0.36 0.78
C PRO A 56 15.31 0.74 0.17
N GLU A 57 15.79 0.02 -0.85
CA GLU A 57 16.98 0.41 -1.63
C GLU A 57 16.87 1.80 -2.25
N ASN A 58 15.65 2.31 -2.43
CA ASN A 58 15.33 3.62 -2.99
C ASN A 58 14.73 4.58 -1.95
N GLU A 59 14.99 4.34 -0.65
CA GLU A 59 14.54 5.16 0.48
C GLU A 59 13.01 5.26 0.61
N ILE A 60 12.30 4.20 0.20
CA ILE A 60 10.84 4.09 0.32
C ILE A 60 10.52 2.90 1.22
N ALA A 61 9.85 3.16 2.35
CA ALA A 61 9.39 2.11 3.24
C ALA A 61 8.24 1.32 2.59
N TYR A 62 8.23 0.01 2.76
CA TYR A 62 7.15 -0.86 2.33
C TYR A 62 6.49 -1.52 3.54
N TYR A 63 5.16 -1.46 3.61
CA TYR A 63 4.37 -2.16 4.63
C TYR A 63 3.24 -2.92 3.96
N HIS A 64 3.06 -4.18 4.33
CA HIS A 64 1.94 -5.00 3.91
C HIS A 64 0.88 -5.06 5.02
N TYR A 65 -0.29 -4.50 4.75
CA TYR A 65 -1.43 -4.42 5.68
C TYR A 65 -2.70 -5.00 5.01
N PRO A 66 -2.82 -6.33 4.95
CA PRO A 66 -3.85 -7.01 4.15
C PRO A 66 -5.27 -6.84 4.69
N LEU A 67 -5.47 -6.42 5.94
CA LEU A 67 -6.78 -6.15 6.54
C LEU A 67 -7.27 -4.73 6.28
N LEU A 68 -6.44 -3.83 5.76
CA LEU A 68 -6.87 -2.50 5.31
C LEU A 68 -7.54 -2.51 3.92
N GLY A 69 -7.45 -3.62 3.20
CA GLY A 69 -8.06 -3.80 1.89
C GLY A 69 -8.89 -5.08 1.81
N GLY A 70 -9.09 -5.55 0.58
CA GLY A 70 -9.78 -6.81 0.29
C GLY A 70 -11.19 -6.63 -0.28
N MET A 71 -11.58 -7.60 -1.11
CA MET A 71 -12.90 -7.67 -1.73
C MET A 71 -13.79 -8.59 -0.89
N GLY A 72 -14.72 -8.00 -0.15
CA GLY A 72 -15.65 -8.72 0.72
C GLY A 72 -17.05 -8.85 0.14
N LYS A 73 -17.91 -9.66 0.79
CA LYS A 73 -19.35 -9.78 0.47
C LYS A 73 -20.19 -8.59 0.93
N ARG A 74 -19.59 -7.66 1.67
CA ARG A 74 -20.23 -6.48 2.29
C ARG A 74 -19.61 -5.20 1.74
N SER A 75 -20.25 -4.06 1.97
CA SER A 75 -19.67 -2.78 1.57
C SER A 75 -18.34 -2.51 2.28
N TYR A 76 -17.47 -1.71 1.65
CA TYR A 76 -16.19 -1.34 2.25
C TYR A 76 -16.39 -0.56 3.56
N ILE A 77 -17.39 0.32 3.62
CA ILE A 77 -17.73 1.08 4.84
C ILE A 77 -18.08 0.13 6.00
N GLU A 78 -18.92 -0.89 5.77
CA GLU A 78 -19.21 -1.90 6.80
C GLU A 78 -17.99 -2.77 7.15
N TYR A 79 -17.06 -2.94 6.21
CA TYR A 79 -15.81 -3.67 6.46
C TYR A 79 -14.85 -2.90 7.37
N MET A 80 -14.79 -1.58 7.23
CA MET A 80 -13.99 -0.71 8.09
C MET A 80 -14.39 -0.81 9.56
N GLU A 81 -15.65 -1.16 9.85
CA GLU A 81 -16.15 -1.40 11.21
C GLU A 81 -15.75 -2.77 11.80
N SER A 82 -14.95 -3.56 11.09
CA SER A 82 -14.45 -4.83 11.63
C SER A 82 -13.34 -4.65 12.64
N ALA A 83 -13.27 -5.58 13.61
CA ALA A 83 -12.18 -5.59 14.58
C ALA A 83 -10.80 -5.73 13.91
N GLY A 84 -10.71 -6.51 12.82
CA GLY A 84 -9.49 -6.69 12.04
C GLY A 84 -9.00 -5.38 11.40
N PHE A 85 -9.88 -4.71 10.64
CA PHE A 85 -9.57 -3.43 10.02
C PHE A 85 -9.15 -2.39 11.08
N ARG A 86 -9.95 -2.17 12.12
CA ARG A 86 -9.66 -1.15 13.14
C ARG A 86 -8.35 -1.41 13.88
N LYS A 87 -8.05 -2.68 14.17
CA LYS A 87 -6.79 -3.05 14.82
C LYS A 87 -5.59 -2.73 13.95
N GLU A 88 -5.63 -3.10 12.67
CA GLU A 88 -4.51 -2.84 11.75
C GLU A 88 -4.37 -1.35 11.44
N PHE A 89 -5.49 -0.64 11.26
CA PHE A 89 -5.51 0.79 11.04
C PHE A 89 -4.88 1.55 12.22
N ALA A 90 -5.16 1.15 13.46
CA ALA A 90 -4.56 1.77 14.65
C ALA A 90 -3.03 1.61 14.74
N ILE A 91 -2.45 0.56 14.14
CA ILE A 91 -0.98 0.39 14.07
C ILE A 91 -0.33 1.54 13.30
N TYR A 92 -1.00 2.03 12.26
CA TYR A 92 -0.49 3.14 11.45
C TYR A 92 -0.49 4.46 12.21
N TYR A 93 -1.52 4.76 13.00
CA TYR A 93 -1.62 6.02 13.77
C TYR A 93 -0.69 6.12 14.98
N THR A 94 -0.08 5.01 15.39
CA THR A 94 0.81 4.95 16.55
C THR A 94 2.29 5.03 16.14
N ARG A 95 2.59 5.18 14.85
CA ARG A 95 3.93 5.35 14.28
C ARG A 95 4.10 6.75 13.71
#